data_AF-A0A959R0V8-F1
#
_entry.id   AF-A0A959R0V8-F1
#
_cell.length_a   1.000
_cell.length_b   1.000
_cell.length_c   1.000
_cell.angle_alpha   90.00
_cell.angle_beta   90.00
_cell.angle_gamma   90.00
#
_symmetry.space_group_name_H-M   'P 1'
#
loop_
_entity.id
_entity.type
_entity.pdbx_description
1 polymer ?
#
loop_
_entity_poly.entity_id
_entity_poly.type
_entity_poly.pdbx_seq_one_letter_code
_entity_poly.pdbx_strand_id
1 'polypeptide(L)'
;MTRISYIHGPGKYGIPADEFADRAKEIPQKNFIDYARMTKGEMRLALLHEQLAMLAAYYPEQKEFRKGRDMLKDALNKGIHKVGAFRFGVLGKELQKVARQMTKARKETRPANNKMVFGRSSIQGGGIGDLLVPQLDCESLMPDFSNWEPSQGGNWMDPYYDCLAENEMRMVLNNHLEKSSAHMLYEFVETSSVSPTATVSAKKVFHKTAVSKMNQSTNIDRDLIRLWMRNGVMRENSDQGIGPLHPEESLLIMQNEGYAHDVNDLPGVNGVGSVVAAIVAIIQVIAIAISAIVSLINGIKANNPATAAAFNDLIGVGSSAFGPNGIDWDAPVPGSNGGNGGEGNGGNGTGIIGTEEAILLGAGALGLYYLMD
;
A
#
# COMPACT_ATOMS: atom_id res chain seq x y z
N MET A 1 29.17 10.83 1.48
CA MET A 1 28.90 9.75 0.51
C MET A 1 29.14 10.30 -0.89
N THR A 2 30.21 9.85 -1.52
CA THR A 2 30.53 10.13 -2.92
C THR A 2 29.57 9.33 -3.80
N ARG A 3 28.76 10.00 -4.62
CA ARG A 3 27.96 9.32 -5.65
C ARG A 3 28.93 8.72 -6.66
N ILE A 4 28.94 7.40 -6.77
CA ILE A 4 29.64 6.69 -7.83
C ILE A 4 28.85 6.97 -9.12
N SER A 5 29.30 7.92 -9.92
CA SER A 5 28.78 8.11 -11.27
C SER A 5 29.28 6.96 -12.14
N TYR A 6 28.43 5.98 -12.43
CA TYR A 6 28.80 4.85 -13.27
C TYR A 6 29.01 5.31 -14.72
N ILE A 7 30.23 5.13 -15.21
CA ILE A 7 30.60 5.24 -16.62
C ILE A 7 30.00 4.02 -17.31
N HIS A 8 29.05 4.26 -18.23
CA HIS A 8 28.28 3.23 -18.90
C HIS A 8 29.20 2.21 -19.60
N GLY A 9 29.02 0.92 -19.28
CA GLY A 9 29.56 -0.16 -20.09
C GLY A 9 28.96 -0.14 -21.51
N PRO A 10 29.65 -0.67 -22.52
CA PRO A 10 29.22 -0.61 -23.91
C PRO A 10 28.06 -1.58 -24.18
N GLY A 11 26.86 -1.19 -23.79
CA GLY A 11 25.60 -1.83 -24.14
C GLY A 11 24.55 -0.72 -24.29
N LYS A 12 23.95 -0.61 -25.47
CA LYS A 12 23.20 0.55 -25.97
C LYS A 12 22.07 1.08 -25.04
N TYR A 13 21.62 0.30 -24.04
CA TYR A 13 20.62 0.68 -23.03
C TYR A 13 20.78 -0.05 -21.67
N GLY A 14 21.94 -0.65 -21.39
CA GLY A 14 22.08 -1.61 -20.29
C GLY A 14 22.28 -0.95 -18.92
N ILE A 15 21.19 -0.67 -18.20
CA ILE A 15 21.23 -0.57 -16.74
C ILE A 15 21.70 -1.95 -16.21
N PRO A 16 22.79 -2.03 -15.42
CA PRO A 16 23.22 -3.28 -14.82
C PRO A 16 22.08 -3.96 -14.03
N ALA A 17 21.96 -5.29 -14.09
CA ALA A 17 20.88 -6.02 -13.44
C ALA A 17 20.87 -5.82 -11.90
N ASP A 18 22.04 -5.55 -11.31
CA ASP A 18 22.21 -5.21 -9.90
C ASP A 18 21.78 -3.78 -9.54
N GLU A 19 21.72 -2.85 -10.49
CA GLU A 19 21.37 -1.45 -10.21
C GLU A 19 19.96 -1.32 -9.61
N PHE A 20 19.00 -2.11 -10.08
CA PHE A 20 17.63 -2.08 -9.57
C PHE A 20 17.51 -2.71 -8.17
N ALA A 21 18.27 -3.78 -7.92
CA ALA A 21 18.36 -4.37 -6.59
C ALA A 21 19.06 -3.43 -5.60
N ASP A 22 20.02 -2.60 -6.06
CA ASP A 22 20.66 -1.58 -5.24
C ASP A 22 19.75 -0.39 -4.97
N ARG A 23 19.01 0.09 -5.98
CA ARG A 23 17.96 1.13 -5.84
C ARG A 23 16.87 0.69 -4.87
N ALA A 24 16.47 -0.58 -4.89
CA ALA A 24 15.52 -1.15 -3.93
C ALA A 24 16.01 -0.99 -2.48
N LYS A 25 17.31 -1.18 -2.21
CA LYS A 25 17.90 -0.98 -0.87
C LYS A 25 17.92 0.48 -0.43
N GLU A 26 17.86 1.43 -1.37
CA GLU A 26 17.80 2.87 -1.07
C GLU A 26 16.40 3.35 -0.67
N ILE A 27 15.36 2.52 -0.83
CA ILE A 27 14.00 2.90 -0.44
C ILE A 27 13.93 3.18 1.07
N PRO A 28 13.39 4.35 1.46
CA PRO A 28 13.30 4.71 2.86
C PRO A 28 12.40 3.73 3.60
N GLN A 29 12.80 3.34 4.81
CA GLN A 29 11.99 2.51 5.70
C GLN A 29 10.61 3.16 5.94
N LYS A 30 9.59 2.33 6.23
CA LYS A 30 8.24 2.85 6.53
C LYS A 30 8.28 3.78 7.74
N ASN A 31 7.51 4.87 7.69
CA ASN A 31 7.34 5.71 8.87
C ASN A 31 6.17 5.17 9.69
N PHE A 32 6.19 5.49 10.98
CA PHE A 32 5.03 5.23 11.82
C PHE A 32 3.92 6.24 11.47
N ILE A 33 2.75 5.74 11.09
CA ILE A 33 1.55 6.53 10.82
C ILE A 33 0.72 6.62 12.10
N ASP A 34 0.68 7.82 12.67
CA ASP A 34 -0.10 8.12 13.86
C ASP A 34 -1.54 8.54 13.52
N TYR A 35 -2.31 7.63 12.93
CA TYR A 35 -3.66 7.92 12.46
C TYR A 35 -4.60 8.43 13.56
N ALA A 36 -4.34 8.12 14.84
CA ALA A 36 -5.14 8.57 15.97
C ALA A 36 -5.05 10.09 16.18
N ARG A 37 -3.90 10.70 15.85
CA ARG A 37 -3.66 12.14 16.00
C ARG A 37 -3.79 12.94 14.70
N MET A 38 -3.96 12.25 13.57
CA MET A 38 -4.06 12.85 12.25
C MET A 38 -5.50 13.17 11.86
N THR A 39 -5.67 14.19 11.03
CA THR A 39 -6.87 14.32 10.20
C THR A 39 -6.81 13.38 9.00
N LYS A 40 -7.96 13.15 8.34
CA LYS A 40 -8.04 12.40 7.07
C LYS A 40 -7.11 12.99 6.02
N GLY A 41 -7.08 14.33 5.91
CA GLY A 41 -6.19 15.03 5.00
C GLY A 41 -4.71 14.83 5.33
N GLU A 42 -4.35 14.92 6.61
CA GLU A 42 -2.95 14.73 7.05
C GLU A 42 -2.50 13.30 6.78
N MET A 43 -3.31 12.30 7.14
CA MET A 43 -3.00 10.89 6.88
C MET A 43 -2.87 10.62 5.39
N ARG A 44 -3.79 11.15 4.55
CA ARG A 44 -3.69 11.00 3.10
C ARG A 44 -2.37 11.56 2.56
N LEU A 45 -2.00 12.79 2.93
CA LEU A 45 -0.77 13.38 2.42
C LEU A 45 0.48 12.68 2.96
N ALA A 46 0.45 12.14 4.17
CA ALA A 46 1.55 11.34 4.70
C ALA A 46 1.74 10.05 3.90
N LEU A 47 0.66 9.33 3.59
CA LEU A 47 0.72 8.13 2.77
C LEU A 47 1.19 8.44 1.33
N LEU A 48 0.68 9.52 0.71
CA LEU A 48 1.16 9.98 -0.61
C LEU A 48 2.64 10.42 -0.58
N HIS A 49 3.08 11.04 0.51
CA HIS A 49 4.48 11.42 0.71
C HIS A 49 5.38 10.18 0.71
N GLU A 50 4.98 9.10 1.38
CA GLU A 50 5.72 7.84 1.36
C GLU A 50 5.81 7.22 -0.03
N GLN A 51 4.72 7.22 -0.81
CA GLN A 51 4.75 6.73 -2.19
C GLN A 51 5.77 7.50 -3.04
N LEU A 52 5.72 8.83 -2.98
CA LEU A 52 6.67 9.67 -3.69
C LEU A 52 8.09 9.54 -3.15
N ALA A 53 8.28 9.21 -1.87
CA ALA A 53 9.58 8.93 -1.30
C ALA A 53 10.17 7.62 -1.83
N MET A 54 9.38 6.55 -1.92
CA MET A 54 9.79 5.29 -2.53
C MET A 54 10.14 5.49 -4.02
N LEU A 55 9.26 6.15 -4.77
CA LEU A 55 9.49 6.45 -6.19
C LEU A 55 10.71 7.35 -6.42
N ALA A 56 10.90 8.39 -5.59
CA ALA A 56 12.05 9.29 -5.72
C ALA A 56 13.39 8.65 -5.34
N ALA A 57 13.37 7.64 -4.47
CA ALA A 57 14.53 6.83 -4.13
C ALA A 57 14.85 5.84 -5.26
N TYR A 58 13.84 5.13 -5.76
CA TYR A 58 14.02 4.11 -6.78
C TYR A 58 14.30 4.68 -8.20
N TYR A 59 13.69 5.82 -8.55
CA TYR A 59 13.84 6.51 -9.84
C TYR A 59 14.44 7.93 -9.65
N PRO A 60 15.69 8.06 -9.19
CA PRO A 60 16.32 9.36 -8.88
C PRO A 60 16.45 10.30 -10.09
N GLU A 61 16.39 9.76 -11.30
CA GLU A 61 16.36 10.52 -12.55
C GLU A 61 15.05 11.32 -12.74
N GLN A 62 13.94 10.87 -12.16
CA GLN A 62 12.63 11.52 -12.23
C GLN A 62 12.52 12.61 -11.15
N LYS A 63 12.99 13.82 -11.48
CA LYS A 63 13.07 14.96 -10.55
C LYS A 63 11.70 15.37 -9.97
N GLU A 64 10.63 15.07 -10.69
CA GLU A 64 9.24 15.33 -10.35
C GLU A 64 8.82 14.59 -9.07
N PHE A 65 9.25 13.33 -8.89
CA PHE A 65 8.94 12.58 -7.67
C PHE A 65 9.56 13.25 -6.45
N ARG A 66 10.82 13.67 -6.54
CA ARG A 66 11.51 14.37 -5.45
C ARG A 66 10.83 15.70 -5.13
N LYS A 67 10.51 16.51 -6.15
CA LYS A 67 9.79 17.78 -5.97
C LYS A 67 8.41 17.57 -5.34
N GLY A 68 7.65 16.59 -5.80
CA GLY A 68 6.34 16.26 -5.25
C GLY A 68 6.42 15.80 -3.79
N ARG A 69 7.38 14.93 -3.46
CA ARG A 69 7.68 14.51 -2.09
C ARG A 69 7.98 15.73 -1.21
N ASP A 70 8.87 16.62 -1.65
CA ASP A 70 9.26 17.80 -0.87
C ASP A 70 8.07 18.76 -0.69
N MET A 71 7.22 18.93 -1.70
CA MET A 71 5.96 19.70 -1.59
C MET A 71 5.02 19.14 -0.52
N LEU A 72 4.84 17.81 -0.46
CA LEU A 72 3.99 17.17 0.54
C LEU A 72 4.60 17.28 1.94
N LYS A 73 5.92 17.06 2.07
CA LYS A 73 6.64 17.21 3.34
C LYS A 73 6.50 18.63 3.91
N ASP A 74 6.72 19.64 3.07
CA ASP A 74 6.57 21.04 3.47
C ASP A 74 5.13 21.37 3.90
N ALA A 75 4.14 20.82 3.20
CA ALA A 75 2.73 21.02 3.53
C ALA A 75 2.37 20.44 4.90
N LEU A 76 2.85 19.22 5.17
CA LEU A 76 2.64 18.52 6.43
C LEU A 76 3.34 19.23 7.58
N ASN A 77 4.61 19.64 7.40
CA ASN A 77 5.38 20.39 8.39
C ASN A 77 4.75 21.74 8.77
N LYS A 78 4.15 22.43 7.79
CA LYS A 78 3.45 23.72 8.03
C LYS A 78 2.06 23.54 8.64
N GLY A 79 1.53 22.32 8.68
CA GLY A 79 0.16 22.01 9.08
C GLY A 79 -0.85 22.39 7.99
N ILE A 80 -1.31 21.39 7.23
CA ILE A 80 -2.08 21.56 5.98
C ILE A 80 -3.38 22.36 6.15
N HIS A 81 -3.93 22.41 7.36
CA HIS A 81 -5.18 23.11 7.67
C HIS A 81 -5.00 24.57 8.06
N LYS A 82 -3.79 24.99 8.47
CA LYS A 82 -3.52 26.35 8.94
C LYS A 82 -2.97 27.25 7.83
N VAL A 83 -2.41 26.66 6.78
CA VAL A 83 -1.93 27.41 5.62
C VAL A 83 -3.14 27.99 4.87
N GLY A 84 -3.00 29.22 4.38
CA GLY A 84 -3.92 29.82 3.42
C GLY A 84 -4.00 29.02 2.11
N ALA A 85 -4.54 29.61 1.05
CA ALA A 85 -4.46 28.96 -0.26
C ALA A 85 -2.99 28.67 -0.62
N PHE A 86 -2.68 27.41 -0.96
CA PHE A 86 -1.35 27.06 -1.44
C PHE A 86 -1.06 27.86 -2.70
N ARG A 87 -0.05 28.73 -2.64
CA ARG A 87 0.41 29.51 -3.79
C ARG A 87 1.48 28.72 -4.50
N PHE A 88 1.05 27.84 -5.40
CA PHE A 88 1.96 27.19 -6.31
C PHE A 88 2.24 28.14 -7.48
N GLY A 89 3.51 28.31 -7.85
CA GLY A 89 3.86 28.98 -9.10
C GLY A 89 3.41 28.16 -10.32
N VAL A 90 4.01 28.41 -11.48
CA VAL A 90 3.79 27.56 -12.66
C VAL A 90 4.35 26.16 -12.37
N LEU A 91 3.46 25.20 -12.14
CA LEU A 91 3.81 23.79 -11.92
C LEU A 91 3.68 23.01 -13.23
N GLY A 92 4.63 22.09 -13.46
CA GLY A 92 4.51 21.08 -14.51
C GLY A 92 3.29 20.17 -14.28
N LYS A 93 2.78 19.55 -15.36
CA LYS A 93 1.54 18.75 -15.38
C LYS A 93 1.45 17.74 -14.23
N GLU A 94 2.55 17.03 -13.95
CA GLU A 94 2.58 16.00 -12.90
C GLU A 94 2.48 16.59 -11.49
N LEU A 95 3.16 17.70 -11.21
CA LEU A 95 3.09 18.38 -9.91
C LEU A 95 1.73 19.06 -9.66
N GLN A 96 0.98 19.39 -10.71
CA GLN A 96 -0.38 19.90 -10.55
C GLN A 96 -1.30 18.89 -9.90
N LYS A 97 -1.11 17.59 -10.15
CA LYS A 97 -1.89 16.54 -9.47
C LYS A 97 -1.57 16.55 -7.96
N VAL A 98 -0.29 16.63 -7.58
CA VAL A 98 0.15 16.73 -6.17
C VAL A 98 -0.53 17.93 -5.50
N ALA A 99 -0.51 19.09 -6.17
CA ALA A 99 -1.18 20.30 -5.70
C ALA A 99 -2.71 20.14 -5.52
N ARG A 100 -3.38 19.38 -6.40
CA ARG A 100 -4.80 19.05 -6.26
C ARG A 100 -5.06 18.18 -5.02
N GLN A 101 -4.24 17.16 -4.80
CA GLN A 101 -4.35 16.31 -3.60
C GLN A 101 -4.12 17.11 -2.32
N MET A 102 -3.15 18.02 -2.29
CA MET A 102 -2.95 18.97 -1.17
C MET A 102 -4.19 19.84 -0.93
N THR A 103 -4.80 20.35 -2.00
CA THR A 103 -6.01 21.18 -1.93
C THR A 103 -7.22 20.40 -1.43
N LYS A 104 -7.36 19.13 -1.84
CA LYS A 104 -8.41 18.21 -1.35
C LYS A 104 -8.20 17.89 0.12
N ALA A 105 -7.01 17.43 0.50
CA ALA A 105 -6.63 17.07 1.86
C ALA A 105 -6.83 18.22 2.85
N ARG A 106 -6.54 19.47 2.45
CA ARG A 106 -6.78 20.66 3.28
C ARG A 106 -8.23 20.76 3.78
N LYS A 107 -9.21 20.34 2.96
CA LYS A 107 -10.65 20.36 3.30
C LYS A 107 -11.07 19.17 4.16
N GLU A 108 -10.27 18.12 4.24
CA GLU A 108 -10.54 16.90 4.99
C GLU A 108 -10.08 17.03 6.44
N THR A 109 -10.68 18.00 7.15
CA THR A 109 -10.32 18.34 8.53
C THR A 109 -10.84 17.35 9.57
N ARG A 110 -11.60 16.31 9.17
CA ARG A 110 -12.13 15.29 10.09
C ARG A 110 -11.02 14.37 10.60
N PRO A 111 -11.16 13.77 11.78
CA PRO A 111 -10.21 12.77 12.31
C PRO A 111 -9.99 11.61 11.33
N ALA A 112 -8.76 11.11 11.18
CA ALA A 112 -8.48 9.97 10.31
C ALA A 112 -9.11 8.67 10.83
N ASN A 113 -9.04 8.45 12.14
CA ASN A 113 -9.88 7.50 12.88
C ASN A 113 -11.12 8.23 13.40
N ASN A 114 -12.33 7.77 13.05
CA ASN A 114 -13.58 8.40 13.46
C ASN A 114 -13.82 8.39 14.98
N LYS A 115 -13.02 7.64 15.75
CA LYS A 115 -12.93 7.70 17.22
C LYS A 115 -11.78 8.63 17.62
N MET A 116 -12.04 9.94 17.68
CA MET A 116 -11.04 10.86 18.24
C MET A 116 -11.11 10.77 19.76
N VAL A 117 -10.36 9.83 20.35
CA VAL A 117 -10.36 9.62 21.80
C VAL A 117 -9.47 10.65 22.51
N PHE A 118 -8.48 11.22 21.80
CA PHE A 118 -7.48 12.12 22.39
C PHE A 118 -7.42 13.46 21.66
N GLY A 119 -7.29 14.55 22.43
CA GLY A 119 -7.21 15.90 21.90
C GLY A 119 -6.17 16.02 20.78
N ARG A 120 -6.46 16.87 19.79
CA ARG A 120 -5.56 17.10 18.66
C ARG A 120 -4.28 17.78 19.10
N SER A 121 -3.20 17.00 19.21
CA SER A 121 -1.86 17.55 18.98
C SER A 121 -1.68 17.56 17.47
N SER A 122 -1.89 18.72 16.83
CA SER A 122 -1.50 18.88 15.44
C SER A 122 -0.03 18.45 15.30
N ILE A 123 0.36 17.78 14.20
CA ILE A 123 1.74 17.35 13.89
C ILE A 123 2.71 18.54 13.72
N GLN A 124 2.38 19.71 14.27
CA GLN A 124 3.20 20.89 14.24
C GLN A 124 4.48 20.68 15.01
N GLY A 125 5.60 20.66 14.28
CA GLY A 125 6.95 20.72 14.82
C GLY A 125 7.69 19.38 14.85
N GLY A 126 7.00 18.24 14.81
CA GLY A 126 7.62 16.93 14.57
C GLY A 126 7.44 16.56 13.11
N GLY A 127 8.52 16.50 12.33
CA GLY A 127 8.43 15.98 10.96
C GLY A 127 7.82 14.58 10.93
N ILE A 128 7.18 14.21 9.83
CA ILE A 128 6.79 12.81 9.60
C ILE A 128 8.04 11.95 9.67
N GLY A 129 8.05 10.99 10.61
CA GLY A 129 9.20 10.11 10.88
C GLY A 129 10.18 10.61 11.96
N ASP A 130 10.11 11.88 12.40
CA ASP A 130 10.97 12.42 13.47
C ASP A 130 10.48 12.08 14.89
N LEU A 131 9.25 11.55 14.99
CA LEU A 131 8.68 11.13 16.26
C LEU A 131 9.08 9.67 16.52
N LEU A 132 10.10 9.49 17.37
CA LEU A 132 10.20 8.30 18.23
C LEU A 132 8.79 8.02 18.75
N VAL A 133 8.22 6.88 18.37
CA VAL A 133 6.82 6.48 18.58
C VAL A 133 6.28 7.08 19.88
N PRO A 134 5.56 8.21 19.86
CA PRO A 134 4.91 8.68 21.04
C PRO A 134 3.69 7.76 21.13
N GLN A 135 3.83 6.69 21.90
CA GLN A 135 2.67 6.07 22.50
C GLN A 135 1.83 7.22 23.09
N LEU A 136 0.52 7.14 22.90
CA LEU A 136 -0.37 8.05 23.58
C LEU A 136 -0.05 7.90 25.07
N ASP A 137 0.23 9.02 25.73
CA ASP A 137 0.47 9.03 27.16
C ASP A 137 -0.88 8.77 27.83
N CYS A 138 -1.16 7.49 28.07
CA CYS A 138 -2.39 7.06 28.69
C CYS A 138 -2.42 7.39 30.19
N GLU A 139 -1.26 7.57 30.82
CA GLU A 139 -1.16 7.96 32.23
C GLU A 139 -1.72 9.36 32.45
N SER A 140 -1.58 10.25 31.46
CA SER A 140 -2.19 11.60 31.51
C SER A 140 -3.73 11.59 31.58
N LEU A 141 -4.38 10.46 31.28
CA LEU A 141 -5.82 10.28 31.37
C LEU A 141 -6.26 9.73 32.73
N MET A 142 -5.33 9.29 33.56
CA MET A 142 -5.64 8.82 34.89
C MET A 142 -6.06 10.01 35.74
N PRO A 143 -7.20 9.93 36.45
CA PRO A 143 -7.62 11.01 37.35
C PRO A 143 -6.56 11.20 38.44
N ASP A 144 -6.38 12.44 38.88
CA ASP A 144 -5.59 12.71 40.08
C ASP A 144 -6.33 12.13 41.30
N PHE A 145 -5.87 10.98 41.79
CA PHE A 145 -6.46 10.27 42.92
C PHE A 145 -6.36 11.04 44.24
N SER A 146 -5.59 12.12 44.32
CA SER A 146 -5.50 12.93 45.54
C SER A 146 -6.83 13.61 45.91
N ASN A 147 -7.74 13.79 44.95
CA ASN A 147 -9.03 14.47 45.13
C ASN A 147 -10.25 13.63 44.68
N TRP A 148 -10.07 12.33 44.41
CA TRP A 148 -11.14 11.51 43.83
C TRP A 148 -12.08 10.94 44.91
N GLU A 149 -13.37 11.28 44.85
CA GLU A 149 -14.40 10.66 45.68
C GLU A 149 -15.03 9.45 44.96
N PRO A 150 -15.06 8.25 45.58
CA PRO A 150 -15.67 7.03 45.01
C PRO A 150 -17.18 7.11 44.73
N SER A 151 -17.84 8.20 45.10
CA SER A 151 -19.30 8.37 45.04
C SER A 151 -19.84 8.60 43.63
N GLN A 152 -18.98 8.93 42.65
CA GLN A 152 -19.35 9.08 41.26
C GLN A 152 -19.09 7.76 40.51
N GLY A 153 -20.04 6.83 40.57
CA GLY A 153 -19.98 5.47 40.00
C GLY A 153 -19.87 5.36 38.47
N GLY A 154 -19.17 6.28 37.81
CA GLY A 154 -18.74 6.17 36.43
C GLY A 154 -17.48 5.30 36.32
N ASN A 155 -17.41 4.52 35.24
CA ASN A 155 -16.28 3.64 34.96
C ASN A 155 -15.08 4.44 34.43
N TRP A 156 -14.43 5.19 35.32
CA TRP A 156 -13.33 6.11 35.00
C TRP A 156 -12.10 5.41 34.41
N MET A 157 -12.01 4.08 34.49
CA MET A 157 -10.95 3.31 33.85
C MET A 157 -11.15 3.14 32.34
N ASP A 158 -12.36 3.36 31.81
CA ASP A 158 -12.67 3.13 30.39
C ASP A 158 -11.78 3.98 29.44
N PRO A 159 -11.58 5.30 29.65
CA PRO A 159 -10.71 6.11 28.79
C PRO A 159 -9.24 5.67 28.82
N TYR A 160 -8.76 5.17 29.95
CA TYR A 160 -7.40 4.65 30.09
C TYR A 160 -7.23 3.34 29.31
N TYR A 161 -8.15 2.38 29.46
CA TYR A 161 -8.10 1.13 28.72
C TYR A 161 -8.34 1.34 27.22
N ASP A 162 -9.23 2.25 26.83
CA ASP A 162 -9.42 2.65 25.44
C ASP A 162 -8.12 3.24 24.84
N CYS A 163 -7.36 4.01 25.62
CA CYS A 163 -6.05 4.52 25.21
C CYS A 163 -5.03 3.41 24.98
N LEU A 164 -4.96 2.43 25.89
CA LEU A 164 -4.06 1.28 25.75
C LEU A 164 -4.41 0.45 24.51
N ALA A 165 -5.69 0.16 24.30
CA ALA A 165 -6.18 -0.55 23.12
C ALA A 165 -5.90 0.23 21.83
N GLU A 166 -6.06 1.55 21.82
CA GLU A 166 -5.71 2.39 20.67
C GLU A 166 -4.19 2.36 20.39
N ASN A 167 -3.34 2.41 21.43
CA ASN A 167 -1.89 2.27 21.27
C ASN A 167 -1.50 0.92 20.66
N GLU A 168 -2.11 -0.16 21.13
CA GLU A 168 -1.86 -1.49 20.59
C GLU A 168 -2.37 -1.62 19.15
N MET A 169 -3.58 -1.14 18.85
CA MET A 169 -4.10 -1.10 17.48
C MET A 169 -3.20 -0.28 16.54
N ARG A 170 -2.68 0.86 17.00
CA ARG A 170 -1.70 1.67 16.25
C ARG A 170 -0.46 0.85 15.90
N MET A 171 0.08 0.08 16.85
CA MET A 171 1.22 -0.79 16.61
C MET A 171 0.88 -1.94 15.64
N VAL A 172 -0.27 -2.61 15.84
CA VAL A 172 -0.73 -3.72 14.99
C VAL A 172 -0.82 -3.28 13.52
N LEU A 173 -1.50 -2.16 13.25
CA LEU A 173 -1.67 -1.64 11.90
C LEU A 173 -0.33 -1.24 11.29
N ASN A 174 0.48 -0.45 12.02
CA ASN A 174 1.78 -0.04 11.53
C ASN A 174 2.70 -1.24 11.26
N ASN A 175 2.66 -2.29 12.08
CA ASN A 175 3.54 -3.45 11.93
C ASN A 175 3.14 -4.39 10.80
N HIS A 176 1.83 -4.58 10.59
CA HIS A 176 1.33 -5.67 9.76
C HIS A 176 0.52 -5.23 8.54
N LEU A 177 -0.08 -4.03 8.51
CA LEU A 177 -0.97 -3.66 7.40
C LEU A 177 -0.23 -3.61 6.06
N GLU A 178 0.86 -2.84 5.97
CA GLU A 178 1.69 -2.79 4.76
C GLU A 178 2.18 -4.18 4.35
N LYS A 179 2.71 -4.96 5.32
CA LYS A 179 3.23 -6.32 5.09
C LYS A 179 2.18 -7.35 4.67
N SER A 180 0.89 -7.01 4.79
CA SER A 180 -0.22 -7.89 4.43
C SER A 180 -0.85 -7.51 3.10
N SER A 181 -0.37 -6.43 2.48
CA SER A 181 -1.13 -5.73 1.44
C SER A 181 -1.17 -6.50 0.12
N ALA A 182 -0.09 -7.18 -0.25
CA ALA A 182 -0.10 -8.03 -1.44
C ALA A 182 -1.03 -9.24 -1.32
N HIS A 183 -1.32 -9.72 -0.10
CA HIS A 183 -2.34 -10.76 0.10
C HIS A 183 -3.74 -10.29 -0.34
N MET A 184 -3.94 -8.97 -0.35
CA MET A 184 -5.21 -8.32 -0.63
C MET A 184 -5.26 -7.69 -2.03
N LEU A 185 -4.36 -8.07 -2.95
CA LEU A 185 -4.17 -7.40 -4.24
C LEU A 185 -5.47 -7.26 -5.08
N TYR A 186 -6.36 -8.26 -5.07
CA TYR A 186 -7.62 -8.19 -5.82
C TYR A 186 -8.62 -7.11 -5.38
N GLU A 187 -8.38 -6.44 -4.24
CA GLU A 187 -9.06 -5.19 -3.88
C GLU A 187 -8.93 -4.12 -4.98
N PHE A 188 -7.81 -4.15 -5.70
CA PHE A 188 -7.41 -3.15 -6.69
C PHE A 188 -7.76 -3.53 -8.13
N VAL A 189 -8.40 -4.68 -8.36
CA VAL A 189 -8.89 -5.04 -9.70
C VAL A 189 -9.96 -4.03 -10.12
N GLU A 190 -9.70 -3.27 -11.17
CA GLU A 190 -10.67 -2.36 -11.76
C GLU A 190 -11.82 -3.14 -12.42
N THR A 191 -12.94 -2.46 -12.69
CA THR A 191 -14.12 -3.10 -13.31
C THR A 191 -14.06 -3.06 -14.85
N SER A 192 -13.13 -2.27 -15.41
CA SER A 192 -13.02 -1.94 -16.84
C SER A 192 -11.92 -2.72 -17.57
N SER A 193 -10.91 -3.22 -16.86
CA SER A 193 -9.87 -4.09 -17.41
C SER A 193 -10.45 -5.50 -17.57
N VAL A 194 -10.50 -6.04 -18.79
CA VAL A 194 -10.75 -7.45 -19.19
C VAL A 194 -11.60 -8.28 -18.22
N SER A 195 -12.79 -8.71 -18.65
CA SER A 195 -13.72 -9.53 -17.84
C SER A 195 -13.00 -10.55 -16.96
N PRO A 196 -12.89 -10.30 -15.63
CA PRO A 196 -12.14 -11.17 -14.74
C PRO A 196 -12.76 -12.57 -14.74
N THR A 197 -11.94 -13.59 -14.52
CA THR A 197 -12.45 -14.95 -14.33
C THR A 197 -13.43 -15.00 -13.15
N ALA A 198 -14.24 -16.05 -13.07
CA ALA A 198 -15.14 -16.25 -11.92
C ALA A 198 -14.35 -16.28 -10.59
N THR A 199 -13.16 -16.88 -10.59
CA THR A 199 -12.26 -16.94 -9.44
C THR A 199 -11.78 -15.56 -9.00
N VAL A 200 -11.22 -14.75 -9.92
CA VAL A 200 -10.78 -13.38 -9.61
C VAL A 200 -11.95 -12.52 -9.13
N SER A 201 -13.12 -12.67 -9.76
CA SER A 201 -14.34 -11.94 -9.37
C SER A 201 -14.77 -12.27 -7.94
N ALA A 202 -14.78 -13.55 -7.56
CA ALA A 202 -15.12 -13.98 -6.20
C ALA A 202 -14.09 -13.46 -5.18
N LYS A 203 -12.79 -13.63 -5.44
CA LYS A 203 -11.72 -13.14 -4.57
C LYS A 203 -11.74 -11.61 -4.42
N LYS A 204 -12.00 -10.87 -5.50
CA LYS A 204 -12.20 -9.40 -5.46
C LYS A 204 -13.31 -9.00 -4.48
N VAL A 205 -14.46 -9.69 -4.49
CA VAL A 205 -15.54 -9.42 -3.53
C VAL A 205 -15.08 -9.70 -2.09
N PHE A 206 -14.39 -10.81 -1.87
CA PHE A 206 -13.88 -11.13 -0.54
C PHE A 206 -12.83 -10.14 -0.04
N HIS A 207 -11.90 -9.71 -0.90
CA HIS A 207 -10.90 -8.71 -0.58
C HIS A 207 -11.57 -7.37 -0.21
N LYS A 208 -12.54 -6.93 -1.01
CA LYS A 208 -13.36 -5.74 -0.71
C LYS A 208 -14.08 -5.82 0.62
N THR A 209 -14.61 -6.99 0.94
CA THR A 209 -15.29 -7.23 2.21
C THR A 209 -14.29 -7.16 3.37
N ALA A 210 -13.14 -7.82 3.26
CA ALA A 210 -12.09 -7.76 4.26
C ALA A 210 -11.57 -6.34 4.53
N VAL A 211 -11.27 -5.54 3.50
CA VAL A 211 -10.88 -4.12 3.69
C VAL A 211 -12.02 -3.31 4.33
N SER A 212 -13.28 -3.61 3.99
CA SER A 212 -14.44 -2.95 4.62
C SER A 212 -14.59 -3.33 6.09
N LYS A 213 -14.27 -4.58 6.47
CA LYS A 213 -14.21 -4.98 7.88
C LYS A 213 -13.06 -4.30 8.62
N MET A 214 -11.89 -4.15 8.00
CA MET A 214 -10.79 -3.36 8.58
C MET A 214 -11.22 -1.91 8.83
N ASN A 215 -11.93 -1.28 7.88
CA ASN A 215 -12.50 0.06 8.07
C ASN A 215 -13.45 0.12 9.28
N GLN A 216 -14.35 -0.85 9.43
CA GLN A 216 -15.27 -0.92 10.57
C GLN A 216 -14.53 -1.11 11.90
N SER A 217 -13.50 -1.94 11.92
CA SER A 217 -12.74 -2.24 13.15
C SER A 217 -11.86 -1.10 13.62
N THR A 218 -11.16 -0.49 12.67
CA THR A 218 -10.16 0.56 12.94
C THR A 218 -10.78 1.95 12.94
N ASN A 219 -12.01 2.08 12.41
CA ASN A 219 -12.68 3.36 12.17
C ASN A 219 -11.89 4.31 11.24
N ILE A 220 -10.92 3.78 10.49
CA ILE A 220 -10.17 4.50 9.45
C ILE A 220 -10.91 4.36 8.13
N ASP A 221 -11.11 5.46 7.40
CA ASP A 221 -11.78 5.43 6.10
C ASP A 221 -11.16 4.41 5.13
N ARG A 222 -12.01 3.66 4.44
CA ARG A 222 -11.61 2.60 3.50
C ARG A 222 -10.59 3.08 2.47
N ASP A 223 -10.75 4.30 1.98
CA ASP A 223 -9.82 4.88 0.99
C ASP A 223 -8.42 5.13 1.59
N LEU A 224 -8.32 5.49 2.86
CA LEU A 224 -7.03 5.64 3.55
C LEU A 224 -6.39 4.28 3.81
N ILE A 225 -7.17 3.26 4.19
CA ILE A 225 -6.67 1.88 4.32
C ILE A 225 -6.15 1.38 2.97
N ARG A 226 -6.92 1.56 1.87
CA ARG A 226 -6.47 1.20 0.52
C ARG A 226 -5.19 1.92 0.14
N LEU A 227 -5.09 3.22 0.41
CA LEU A 227 -3.88 3.99 0.12
C LEU A 227 -2.68 3.48 0.93
N TRP A 228 -2.88 3.13 2.20
CA TRP A 228 -1.83 2.53 3.02
C TRP A 228 -1.41 1.16 2.49
N MET A 229 -2.36 0.36 2.02
CA MET A 229 -2.07 -0.93 1.41
C MET A 229 -1.31 -0.79 0.08
N ARG A 230 -1.60 0.26 -0.72
CA ARG A 230 -0.79 0.57 -1.91
C ARG A 230 0.67 0.78 -1.54
N ASN A 231 0.94 1.51 -0.44
CA ASN A 231 2.32 1.70 0.04
C ASN A 231 2.97 0.36 0.40
N GLY A 232 2.22 -0.53 1.04
CA GLY A 232 2.65 -1.88 1.36
C GLY A 232 3.09 -2.66 0.13
N VAL A 233 2.22 -2.76 -0.88
CA VAL A 233 2.54 -3.48 -2.13
C VAL A 233 3.77 -2.89 -2.83
N MET A 234 3.85 -1.56 -2.95
CA MET A 234 5.01 -0.91 -3.57
C MET A 234 6.32 -1.23 -2.83
N ARG A 235 6.29 -1.21 -1.50
CA ARG A 235 7.45 -1.51 -0.66
C ARG A 235 7.85 -2.98 -0.77
N GLU A 236 6.90 -3.90 -0.64
CA GLU A 236 7.17 -5.33 -0.71
C GLU A 236 7.70 -5.76 -2.07
N ASN A 237 7.13 -5.21 -3.15
CA ASN A 237 7.66 -5.38 -4.50
C ASN A 237 9.13 -4.95 -4.55
N SER A 238 9.42 -3.77 -4.02
CA SER A 238 10.79 -3.27 -3.97
C SER A 238 11.73 -4.14 -3.15
N ASP A 239 11.28 -4.68 -2.03
CA ASP A 239 12.06 -5.59 -1.20
C ASP A 239 12.44 -6.89 -1.94
N GLN A 240 11.70 -7.28 -2.99
CA GLN A 240 12.04 -8.38 -3.89
C GLN A 240 12.88 -7.96 -5.12
N GLY A 241 13.33 -6.69 -5.17
CA GLY A 241 14.19 -6.18 -6.24
C GLY A 241 13.46 -5.77 -7.52
N ILE A 242 12.13 -5.82 -7.56
CA ILE A 242 11.33 -5.20 -8.64
C ILE A 242 11.06 -3.72 -8.32
N GLY A 243 10.54 -2.97 -9.28
CA GLY A 243 10.13 -1.58 -9.04
C GLY A 243 9.07 -1.46 -7.93
N PRO A 244 8.89 -0.27 -7.32
CA PRO A 244 7.80 0.02 -6.40
C PRO A 244 6.46 0.12 -7.15
N LEU A 245 6.05 -1.00 -7.76
CA LEU A 245 4.85 -1.10 -8.58
C LEU A 245 3.60 -0.93 -7.72
N HIS A 246 2.63 -0.20 -8.25
CA HIS A 246 1.30 -0.11 -7.68
C HIS A 246 0.58 -1.46 -7.75
N PRO A 247 -0.43 -1.69 -6.89
CA PRO A 247 -1.22 -2.93 -6.93
C PRO A 247 -1.80 -3.26 -8.30
N GLU A 248 -2.28 -2.27 -9.04
CA GLU A 248 -2.83 -2.43 -10.39
C GLU A 248 -1.75 -2.89 -11.37
N GLU A 249 -0.55 -2.32 -11.29
CA GLU A 249 0.58 -2.72 -12.13
C GLU A 249 1.01 -4.15 -11.80
N SER A 250 1.05 -4.53 -10.52
CA SER A 250 1.29 -5.92 -10.11
C SER A 250 0.22 -6.87 -10.64
N LEU A 251 -1.06 -6.48 -10.59
CA LEU A 251 -2.16 -7.29 -11.15
C LEU A 251 -2.04 -7.45 -12.66
N LEU A 252 -1.69 -6.38 -13.38
CA LEU A 252 -1.48 -6.41 -14.83
C LEU A 252 -0.33 -7.36 -15.20
N ILE A 253 0.77 -7.36 -14.42
CA ILE A 253 1.87 -8.30 -14.61
C ILE A 253 1.42 -9.74 -14.38
N MET A 254 0.65 -10.00 -13.31
CA MET A 254 0.11 -11.33 -13.03
C MET A 254 -0.90 -11.81 -14.09
N GLN A 255 -1.71 -10.91 -14.62
CA GLN A 255 -2.70 -11.22 -15.65
C GLN A 255 -2.05 -11.58 -16.99
N ASN A 256 -0.94 -10.92 -17.33
CA ASN A 256 -0.30 -11.00 -18.64
C ASN A 256 0.75 -12.11 -18.74
N GLU A 257 0.66 -13.18 -17.95
CA GLU A 257 1.50 -14.39 -18.12
C GLU A 257 1.48 -14.93 -19.58
N GLY A 258 0.40 -14.67 -20.34
CA GLY A 258 0.30 -14.98 -21.78
C GLY A 258 0.69 -13.84 -22.76
N TYR A 259 0.87 -12.59 -22.29
CA TYR A 259 1.15 -11.40 -23.11
C TYR A 259 2.46 -10.72 -22.68
N ALA A 260 3.54 -11.49 -22.62
CA ALA A 260 4.86 -11.02 -22.15
C ALA A 260 5.49 -9.88 -22.99
N HIS A 261 4.89 -9.47 -24.11
CA HIS A 261 5.50 -8.50 -25.02
C HIS A 261 5.34 -7.04 -24.55
N ASP A 262 4.20 -6.66 -23.96
CA ASP A 262 3.94 -5.28 -23.49
C ASP A 262 4.51 -4.99 -22.10
N VAL A 263 4.72 -6.05 -21.30
CA VAL A 263 5.17 -5.93 -19.91
C VAL A 263 6.67 -5.63 -19.79
N ASN A 264 7.46 -5.99 -20.82
CA ASN A 264 8.88 -5.65 -20.87
C ASN A 264 9.12 -4.13 -20.92
N ASP A 265 8.16 -3.31 -21.35
CA ASP A 265 8.34 -1.87 -21.39
C ASP A 265 8.07 -1.19 -20.03
N LEU A 266 7.65 -1.94 -19.01
CA LEU A 266 7.44 -1.39 -17.66
C LEU A 266 8.78 -1.07 -16.98
N PRO A 267 9.03 0.21 -16.60
CA PRO A 267 10.18 0.62 -15.81
C PRO A 267 10.22 -0.12 -14.46
N GLY A 268 11.30 -0.85 -14.20
CA GLY A 268 11.47 -1.66 -12.98
C GLY A 268 11.22 -3.17 -13.19
N VAL A 269 10.63 -3.59 -14.31
CA VAL A 269 10.61 -5.00 -14.74
C VAL A 269 11.88 -5.33 -15.56
N ASN A 270 12.34 -4.37 -16.36
CA ASN A 270 13.57 -4.47 -17.16
C ASN A 270 14.85 -4.79 -16.36
N GLY A 271 14.87 -4.47 -15.06
CA GLY A 271 15.97 -4.79 -14.16
C GLY A 271 16.09 -6.26 -13.78
N VAL A 272 14.96 -6.98 -13.80
CA VAL A 272 14.88 -8.36 -13.26
C VAL A 272 15.06 -9.40 -14.39
N GLY A 273 15.43 -8.95 -15.59
CA GLY A 273 15.84 -9.80 -16.71
C GLY A 273 14.70 -10.51 -17.44
N SER A 274 13.47 -10.56 -16.89
CA SER A 274 12.25 -11.02 -17.58
C SER A 274 10.97 -10.74 -16.78
N VAL A 275 9.83 -10.68 -17.47
CA VAL A 275 8.47 -10.66 -16.87
C VAL A 275 8.25 -11.83 -15.91
N VAL A 276 8.77 -13.01 -16.26
CA VAL A 276 8.67 -14.23 -15.45
C VAL A 276 9.29 -14.01 -14.07
N ALA A 277 10.45 -13.36 -14.01
CA ALA A 277 11.11 -13.08 -12.74
C ALA A 277 10.31 -12.09 -11.88
N ALA A 278 9.66 -11.10 -12.50
CA ALA A 278 8.78 -10.17 -11.78
C ALA A 278 7.52 -10.87 -11.23
N ILE A 279 6.91 -11.79 -11.99
CA ILE A 279 5.81 -12.62 -11.51
C ILE A 279 6.23 -13.46 -10.32
N VAL A 280 7.38 -14.15 -10.42
CA VAL A 280 7.92 -14.95 -9.31
C VAL A 280 8.14 -14.10 -8.07
N ALA A 281 8.70 -12.90 -8.22
CA ALA A 281 8.88 -11.94 -7.13
C ALA A 281 7.52 -11.56 -6.50
N ILE A 282 6.50 -11.22 -7.29
CA ILE A 282 5.16 -10.89 -6.81
C ILE A 282 4.54 -12.09 -6.05
N ILE A 283 4.67 -13.32 -6.56
CA ILE A 283 4.17 -14.53 -5.88
C ILE A 283 4.88 -14.73 -4.54
N GLN A 284 6.20 -14.50 -4.47
CA GLN A 284 6.96 -14.57 -3.23
C GLN A 284 6.49 -13.53 -2.21
N VAL A 285 6.24 -12.29 -2.65
CA VAL A 285 5.62 -11.25 -1.81
C VAL A 285 4.28 -11.74 -1.24
N ILE A 286 3.40 -12.27 -2.08
CA ILE A 286 2.08 -12.75 -1.66
C ILE A 286 2.21 -13.86 -0.59
N ALA A 287 3.16 -14.78 -0.76
CA ALA A 287 3.41 -15.85 0.20
C ALA A 287 3.86 -15.30 1.57
N ILE A 288 4.74 -14.30 1.60
CA ILE A 288 5.18 -13.63 2.83
C ILE A 288 4.00 -12.91 3.50
N ALA A 289 3.15 -12.25 2.69
CA ALA A 289 2.03 -11.46 3.16
C ALA A 289 0.95 -12.28 3.89
N ILE A 290 0.87 -13.60 3.66
CA ILE A 290 -0.03 -14.52 4.37
C ILE A 290 0.24 -14.51 5.89
N SER A 291 1.51 -14.55 6.30
CA SER A 291 1.83 -14.54 7.73
C SER A 291 1.47 -13.21 8.39
N ALA A 292 1.73 -12.10 7.69
CA ALA A 292 1.44 -10.77 8.17
C ALA A 292 -0.07 -10.49 8.27
N ILE A 293 -0.89 -10.95 7.32
CA ILE A 293 -2.35 -10.79 7.41
C ILE A 293 -2.94 -11.56 8.59
N VAL A 294 -2.41 -12.75 8.90
CA VAL A 294 -2.85 -13.52 10.08
C VAL A 294 -2.51 -12.76 11.36
N SER A 295 -1.29 -12.22 11.48
CA SER A 295 -0.91 -11.36 12.61
C SER A 295 -1.76 -10.09 12.69
N LEU A 296 -2.04 -9.44 11.55
CA LEU A 296 -2.90 -8.27 11.49
C LEU A 296 -4.29 -8.57 12.02
N ILE A 297 -4.93 -9.63 11.52
CA ILE A 297 -6.27 -10.04 11.94
C ILE A 297 -6.28 -10.37 13.43
N ASN A 298 -5.35 -11.19 13.90
CA ASN A 298 -5.30 -11.55 15.32
C ASN A 298 -5.10 -10.33 16.22
N GLY A 299 -4.26 -9.38 15.82
CA GLY A 299 -4.10 -8.10 16.52
C GLY A 299 -5.39 -7.27 16.53
N ILE A 300 -6.09 -7.16 15.39
CA ILE A 300 -7.37 -6.44 15.32
C ILE A 300 -8.43 -7.13 16.21
N LYS A 301 -8.50 -8.46 16.19
CA LYS A 301 -9.43 -9.25 17.01
C LYS A 301 -9.19 -9.07 18.51
N ALA A 302 -7.93 -9.06 18.92
CA ALA A 302 -7.54 -8.85 20.32
C ALA A 302 -7.95 -7.47 20.83
N ASN A 303 -7.83 -6.44 19.99
CA ASN A 303 -8.13 -5.05 20.36
C ASN A 303 -9.61 -4.68 20.24
N ASN A 304 -10.41 -5.42 19.46
CA ASN A 304 -11.82 -5.14 19.29
C ASN A 304 -12.65 -6.44 19.16
N PRO A 305 -13.11 -7.02 20.28
CA PRO A 305 -13.83 -8.28 20.30
C PRO A 305 -15.11 -8.28 19.44
N ALA A 306 -15.82 -7.15 19.37
CA ALA A 306 -16.99 -7.00 18.52
C ALA A 306 -16.66 -7.21 17.03
N THR A 307 -15.43 -6.90 16.62
CA THR A 307 -14.98 -7.11 15.26
C THR A 307 -14.41 -8.50 15.00
N ALA A 308 -14.10 -9.26 16.06
CA ALA A 308 -13.61 -10.61 15.90
C ALA A 308 -14.64 -11.51 15.21
N ALA A 309 -15.93 -11.35 15.55
CA ALA A 309 -17.03 -11.99 14.85
C ALA A 309 -17.04 -11.63 13.35
N ALA A 310 -16.86 -10.35 13.03
CA ALA A 310 -16.89 -9.87 11.65
C ALA A 310 -15.76 -10.42 10.76
N PHE A 311 -14.61 -10.75 11.35
CA PHE A 311 -13.51 -11.43 10.65
C PHE A 311 -13.65 -12.96 10.62
N ASN A 312 -14.45 -13.56 11.51
CA ASN A 312 -14.73 -14.99 11.47
C ASN A 312 -15.59 -15.35 10.24
N ASP A 313 -16.39 -14.41 9.74
CA ASP A 313 -17.20 -14.59 8.53
C ASP A 313 -16.36 -14.57 7.23
N LEU A 314 -15.10 -14.11 7.31
CA LEU A 314 -14.21 -14.02 6.17
C LEU A 314 -13.38 -15.31 6.02
N ILE A 315 -14.08 -16.39 5.66
CA ILE A 315 -13.47 -17.71 5.46
C ILE A 315 -12.33 -17.59 4.45
N GLY A 316 -11.13 -17.98 4.88
CA GLY A 316 -9.94 -18.07 4.03
C GLY A 316 -8.99 -16.88 4.08
N VAL A 317 -9.34 -15.73 4.66
CA VAL A 317 -8.36 -14.62 4.77
C VAL A 317 -7.14 -15.10 5.57
N GLY A 318 -5.94 -14.90 5.03
CA GLY A 318 -4.73 -15.46 5.59
C GLY A 318 -4.45 -16.91 5.21
N SER A 319 -5.07 -17.40 4.12
CA SER A 319 -4.72 -18.65 3.46
C SER A 319 -4.30 -18.41 2.02
N SER A 320 -3.42 -19.26 1.47
CA SER A 320 -2.98 -19.13 0.07
C SER A 320 -4.12 -19.21 -0.94
N ALA A 321 -5.20 -19.93 -0.62
CA ALA A 321 -6.40 -20.02 -1.48
C ALA A 321 -7.13 -18.69 -1.63
N PHE A 322 -7.03 -17.80 -0.64
CA PHE A 322 -7.63 -16.47 -0.67
C PHE A 322 -6.76 -15.47 -1.43
N GLY A 323 -5.44 -15.60 -1.31
CA GLY A 323 -4.50 -14.68 -1.95
C GLY A 323 -4.51 -14.76 -3.48
N PRO A 324 -3.88 -13.78 -4.15
CA PRO A 324 -3.70 -13.81 -5.60
C PRO A 324 -2.80 -14.97 -6.04
N ASN A 325 -3.10 -15.55 -7.21
CA ASN A 325 -2.33 -16.61 -7.84
C ASN A 325 -2.34 -16.39 -9.36
N GLY A 326 -1.24 -16.70 -10.06
CA GLY A 326 -1.15 -16.61 -11.53
C GLY A 326 -2.27 -17.40 -12.22
N ILE A 327 -2.55 -18.61 -11.73
CA ILE A 327 -3.59 -19.49 -12.30
C ILE A 327 -5.02 -18.95 -12.15
N ASP A 328 -5.24 -17.93 -11.31
CA ASP A 328 -6.58 -17.35 -11.15
C ASP A 328 -7.05 -16.67 -12.45
N TRP A 329 -6.12 -16.24 -13.30
CA TRP A 329 -6.39 -15.54 -14.55
C TRP A 329 -6.62 -16.48 -15.74
N ASP A 330 -6.27 -17.76 -15.59
CA ASP A 330 -6.52 -18.76 -16.60
C ASP A 330 -8.01 -19.09 -16.62
N ALA A 331 -8.71 -18.65 -17.67
CA ALA A 331 -10.07 -19.11 -17.90
C ALA A 331 -10.03 -20.63 -18.14
N PRO A 332 -10.85 -21.43 -17.46
CA PRO A 332 -10.99 -22.84 -17.84
C PRO A 332 -11.47 -22.85 -19.29
N VAL A 333 -10.64 -23.34 -20.20
CA VAL A 333 -10.92 -23.38 -21.63
C VAL A 333 -12.24 -24.16 -21.82
N PRO A 334 -13.36 -23.49 -22.14
CA PRO A 334 -14.65 -24.17 -22.21
C PRO A 334 -14.62 -25.13 -23.39
N GLY A 335 -14.55 -26.43 -23.13
CA GLY A 335 -14.49 -27.46 -24.17
C GLY A 335 -13.32 -28.43 -24.09
N SER A 336 -12.39 -28.26 -23.15
CA SER A 336 -11.42 -29.31 -22.81
C SER A 336 -12.09 -30.44 -22.01
N ASN A 337 -13.05 -31.13 -22.63
CA ASN A 337 -13.49 -32.47 -22.23
C ASN A 337 -12.40 -33.48 -22.63
N GLY A 338 -11.20 -33.32 -22.07
CA GLY A 338 -10.13 -34.28 -22.15
C GLY A 338 -10.32 -35.33 -21.07
N GLY A 339 -11.27 -36.24 -21.27
CA GLY A 339 -11.25 -37.49 -20.54
C GLY A 339 -9.99 -38.26 -20.96
N ASN A 340 -8.97 -38.30 -20.10
CA ASN A 340 -8.08 -39.44 -20.05
C ASN A 340 -7.30 -39.47 -18.73
N GLY A 341 -7.49 -40.56 -17.99
CA GLY A 341 -6.59 -40.93 -16.90
C GLY A 341 -5.21 -41.22 -17.48
N GLY A 342 -4.19 -40.64 -16.86
CA GLY A 342 -2.81 -40.90 -17.22
C GLY A 342 -1.88 -40.06 -16.35
N GLU A 343 -1.37 -40.67 -15.29
CA GLU A 343 -0.13 -40.22 -14.64
C GLU A 343 0.95 -40.07 -15.73
N GLY A 344 1.42 -38.84 -15.91
CA GLY A 344 2.36 -38.50 -16.99
C GLY A 344 3.17 -37.26 -16.65
N ASN A 345 4.42 -37.52 -16.28
CA ASN A 345 5.50 -36.60 -15.96
C ASN A 345 5.88 -35.66 -17.13
N GLY A 346 6.09 -34.37 -16.87
CA GLY A 346 6.99 -33.45 -17.59
C GLY A 346 6.61 -32.95 -19.00
N GLY A 347 6.64 -31.62 -19.20
CA GLY A 347 6.79 -31.04 -20.55
C GLY A 347 6.34 -29.59 -20.71
N ASN A 348 7.31 -28.68 -20.92
CA ASN A 348 7.14 -27.31 -21.40
C ASN A 348 6.31 -27.24 -22.70
N GLY A 349 5.36 -26.31 -22.79
CA GLY A 349 4.60 -26.02 -24.01
C GLY A 349 4.29 -24.54 -24.17
N THR A 350 5.17 -23.82 -24.87
CA THR A 350 4.98 -22.44 -25.36
C THR A 350 4.15 -22.44 -26.64
N GLY A 351 3.03 -21.71 -26.66
CA GLY A 351 2.27 -21.42 -27.88
C GLY A 351 1.61 -20.05 -27.78
N ILE A 352 2.19 -19.05 -28.45
CA ILE A 352 1.70 -17.66 -28.51
C ILE A 352 1.16 -17.42 -29.94
N ILE A 353 -0.09 -16.97 -30.05
CA ILE A 353 -0.66 -16.38 -31.26
C ILE A 353 -1.01 -14.93 -30.91
N GLY A 354 -0.33 -13.99 -31.58
CA GLY A 354 -0.46 -12.56 -31.32
C GLY A 354 -1.51 -11.86 -32.18
N THR A 355 -1.96 -10.72 -31.65
CA THR A 355 -2.50 -9.58 -32.40
C THR A 355 -1.95 -8.32 -31.74
N GLU A 356 -1.25 -7.50 -32.53
CA GLU A 356 -0.50 -6.31 -32.10
C GLU A 356 -1.39 -5.07 -32.01
N GLU A 357 -1.37 -4.37 -30.87
CA GLU A 357 -1.46 -2.91 -30.77
C GLU A 357 -0.61 -2.46 -29.56
N ALA A 358 0.63 -2.03 -29.81
CA ALA A 358 1.55 -1.58 -28.78
C ALA A 358 1.21 -0.17 -28.28
N ILE A 359 0.73 -0.05 -27.04
CA ILE A 359 0.55 1.24 -26.35
C ILE A 359 1.82 1.54 -25.54
N LEU A 360 2.70 2.36 -26.11
CA LEU A 360 3.93 2.84 -25.48
C LEU A 360 3.61 3.94 -24.44
N LEU A 361 3.28 3.56 -23.21
CA LEU A 361 3.10 4.49 -22.07
C LEU A 361 4.25 4.32 -21.06
N GLY A 362 5.20 5.25 -21.07
CA GLY A 362 6.29 5.28 -20.10
C GLY A 362 5.79 5.48 -18.67
N ALA A 363 6.10 4.55 -17.76
CA ALA A 363 5.50 4.49 -16.43
C ALA A 363 5.87 5.63 -15.46
N GLY A 364 6.81 6.51 -15.81
CA GLY A 364 6.95 7.80 -15.11
C GLY A 364 5.67 8.64 -15.15
N ALA A 365 4.89 8.51 -16.23
CA ALA A 365 3.58 9.15 -16.36
C ALA A 365 2.43 8.31 -15.76
N LEU A 366 2.51 6.97 -15.79
CA LEU A 366 1.48 6.09 -15.23
C LEU A 366 1.49 6.07 -13.70
N GLY A 367 2.66 6.02 -13.05
CA GLY A 367 2.73 6.08 -11.59
C GLY A 367 2.09 7.36 -11.04
N LEU A 368 2.41 8.53 -11.61
CA LEU A 368 1.75 9.79 -11.25
C LEU A 368 0.29 9.88 -11.70
N TYR A 369 -0.14 9.09 -12.68
CA TYR A 369 -1.54 9.00 -13.08
C TYR A 369 -2.35 8.22 -12.03
N TYR A 370 -1.90 7.03 -11.65
CA TYR A 370 -2.56 6.18 -10.66
C TYR A 370 -2.45 6.66 -9.20
N LEU A 371 -1.45 7.47 -8.87
CA LEU A 371 -1.31 8.05 -7.54
C LEU A 371 -2.50 8.95 -7.14
N MET A 372 -3.29 9.45 -8.10
CA MET A 372 -4.09 10.67 -7.87
C MET A 372 -5.56 10.63 -8.34
N ASP A 373 -6.02 9.48 -8.82
CA ASP A 373 -7.45 9.13 -8.92
C ASP A 373 -7.92 8.44 -7.63
#